data_AF-A0A7W8NBY5-F1
#
_entry.id   AF-A0A7W8NBY5-F1
#
_cell.length_a   1.000
_cell.length_b   1.000
_cell.length_c   1.000
_cell.angle_alpha   90.00
_cell.angle_beta   90.00
_cell.angle_gamma   90.00
#
_symmetry.space_group_name_H-M   'P 1'
#
loop_
_entity.id
_entity.type
_entity.pdbx_description
1 polymer ?
#
loop_
_entity_poly.entity_id
_entity_poly.type
_entity_poly.pdbx_seq_one_letter_code
_entity_poly.pdbx_strand_id
1 'polypeptide(L)'
;MPGLNTHDLDSLAGATYFVVGRGTEGGPSSYHLSITGITAGTSDPQWGNADKIVADSGYSLGTIQVDLGKRGTWALGSTDGAAPKAGETTYVDGVIQQSSQYAKDHDLKFAHDMAKLRTDLLTHGNGEHGRTTLTFIDRDTRNSIDAWASSQDGQKWIHKNIDYPQIKQATRSAVNMLDTYGKNIPEDRRLETVAILAKTENQIPSQMTKFEKVLKDGGNYDDVLATANQIKGKYAYYDGPKAAALAEQYKNAYKNPEMAAALDRAHAKVGDTNFDPSTSAKDPDIKEALKAIGQGERTHTPHSHNSSLHQGSHGKEVTELQTGLVKLGYTDTHGHSLHPDGDFGPGTKAALQKFQLAYHLTPDGVAGRNTLDALHKTGQSPTLADPIHPRHGVYQQALGAVHRLDAEHGRVPDQRSENLAAALAVAAKAKGMSGVDHVVLSQDAQRAFAIQGDLNSPHKSYAHVDITQAVNTSVAQSSVQWQQNAQQAAQAQSAQAMQQAQNPPPAQVAMQR
;
A
#
# COMPACT_ATOMS: atom_id res chain seq x y z
N MET A 1 29.54 6.46 20.30
CA MET A 1 28.56 6.58 19.20
C MET A 1 27.19 6.68 19.85
N PRO A 2 26.31 7.62 19.47
CA PRO A 2 24.89 7.47 19.81
C PRO A 2 24.42 6.15 19.23
N GLY A 3 23.79 5.33 20.05
CA GLY A 3 23.33 4.00 19.69
C GLY A 3 22.22 3.61 20.64
N LEU A 4 21.23 2.90 20.12
CA LEU A 4 20.15 2.37 20.93
C LEU A 4 20.72 1.62 22.13
N ASN A 5 20.29 1.97 23.33
CA ASN A 5 20.65 1.20 24.52
C ASN A 5 19.84 -0.10 24.53
N THR A 6 20.45 -1.20 24.07
CA THR A 6 19.76 -2.50 23.97
C THR A 6 19.64 -3.25 25.31
N HIS A 7 20.15 -2.67 26.40
CA HIS A 7 20.00 -3.18 27.76
C HIS A 7 18.94 -2.40 28.56
N ASP A 8 18.55 -1.21 28.10
CA ASP A 8 17.44 -0.48 28.68
C ASP A 8 16.11 -0.97 28.06
N LEU A 9 15.27 -1.54 28.91
CA LEU A 9 14.01 -2.16 28.46
C LEU A 9 13.08 -1.13 27.81
N ASP A 10 13.02 0.09 28.32
CA ASP A 10 12.08 1.10 27.82
C ASP A 10 12.50 1.60 26.43
N SER A 11 13.79 1.90 26.24
CA SER A 11 14.37 2.24 24.95
C SER A 11 14.18 1.10 23.94
N LEU A 12 14.49 -0.13 24.34
CA LEU A 12 14.38 -1.28 23.46
C LEU A 12 12.93 -1.65 23.14
N ALA A 13 11.98 -1.47 24.07
CA ALA A 13 10.56 -1.68 23.82
C ALA A 13 10.02 -0.64 22.83
N GLY A 14 10.46 0.62 22.94
CA GLY A 14 10.14 1.67 21.97
C GLY A 14 10.65 1.32 20.56
N ALA A 15 11.89 0.86 20.43
CA ALA A 15 12.43 0.39 19.15
C ALA A 15 11.63 -0.81 18.60
N THR A 16 11.32 -1.78 19.45
CA THR A 16 10.58 -2.99 19.09
C THR A 16 9.13 -2.66 18.67
N TYR A 17 8.49 -1.66 19.28
CA TYR A 17 7.19 -1.14 18.83
C TYR A 17 7.22 -0.71 17.36
N PHE A 18 8.26 0.01 16.93
CA PHE A 18 8.38 0.41 15.52
C PHE A 18 8.72 -0.77 14.61
N VAL A 19 9.71 -1.59 14.97
CA VAL A 19 10.19 -2.69 14.13
C VAL A 19 9.15 -3.80 13.98
N VAL A 20 8.66 -4.31 15.10
CA VAL A 20 7.73 -5.45 15.15
C VAL A 20 6.31 -4.95 14.94
N GLY A 21 5.85 -4.03 15.80
CA GLY A 21 4.49 -3.53 15.75
C GLY A 21 4.15 -2.79 14.47
N ARG A 22 4.71 -1.60 14.30
CA ARG A 22 4.43 -0.76 13.13
C ARG A 22 5.00 -1.32 11.83
N GLY A 23 6.10 -2.07 11.87
CA GLY A 23 6.80 -2.55 10.67
C GLY A 23 6.30 -3.88 10.13
N THR A 24 6.06 -4.87 11.01
CA THR A 24 5.64 -6.21 10.57
C THR A 24 4.16 -6.52 10.79
N GLU A 25 3.50 -5.91 11.80
CA GLU A 25 2.10 -6.17 12.16
C GLU A 25 1.13 -5.06 11.66
N GLY A 26 1.61 -3.82 11.53
CA GLY A 26 0.75 -2.64 11.35
C GLY A 26 0.79 -1.98 9.96
N GLY A 27 -0.38 -1.92 9.29
CA GLY A 27 -0.70 -1.00 8.20
C GLY A 27 -1.80 0.00 8.62
N PRO A 28 -2.41 0.77 7.69
CA PRO A 28 -3.50 1.72 8.00
C PRO A 28 -4.70 1.10 8.74
N SER A 29 -4.81 -0.22 8.70
CA SER A 29 -5.87 -1.04 9.28
C SER A 29 -5.56 -1.52 10.71
N SER A 30 -4.69 -0.86 11.49
CA SER A 30 -4.38 -1.34 12.84
C SER A 30 -5.51 -1.20 13.87
N TYR A 31 -6.57 -0.44 13.58
CA TYR A 31 -7.63 -0.12 14.55
C TYR A 31 -9.04 -0.48 14.06
N HIS A 32 -9.16 -1.68 13.51
CA HIS A 32 -10.43 -2.30 13.17
C HIS A 32 -10.33 -3.80 13.45
N LEU A 33 -11.45 -4.45 13.74
CA LEU A 33 -11.51 -5.89 13.82
C LEU A 33 -11.23 -6.46 12.44
N SER A 34 -10.19 -7.27 12.37
CA SER A 34 -9.88 -8.06 11.18
C SER A 34 -9.99 -9.54 11.52
N ILE A 35 -10.34 -10.36 10.54
CA ILE A 35 -10.26 -11.82 10.69
C ILE A 35 -8.89 -12.27 10.22
N THR A 36 -8.17 -12.92 11.11
CA THR A 36 -6.78 -13.32 10.88
C THR A 36 -6.70 -14.33 9.73
N GLY A 37 -5.80 -14.10 8.76
CA GLY A 37 -5.62 -14.95 7.56
C GLY A 37 -6.40 -14.50 6.32
N ILE A 38 -7.20 -13.45 6.42
CA ILE A 38 -7.99 -12.92 5.30
C ILE A 38 -7.42 -11.58 4.84
N THR A 39 -6.47 -11.60 3.90
CA THR A 39 -5.94 -10.38 3.26
C THR A 39 -6.04 -10.39 1.73
N ALA A 40 -6.62 -11.44 1.14
CA ALA A 40 -6.81 -11.53 -0.32
C ALA A 40 -8.27 -11.87 -0.67
N GLY A 41 -8.92 -10.96 -1.42
CA GLY A 41 -10.15 -11.27 -2.16
C GLY A 41 -11.48 -11.18 -1.40
N THR A 42 -11.53 -10.54 -0.22
CA THR A 42 -12.75 -10.46 0.57
C THR A 42 -13.23 -9.03 0.74
N SER A 43 -14.46 -8.77 0.31
CA SER A 43 -15.14 -7.51 0.60
C SER A 43 -15.62 -7.51 2.05
N ASP A 44 -15.30 -6.45 2.78
CA ASP A 44 -15.76 -6.06 4.12
C ASP A 44 -17.18 -6.50 4.54
N PRO A 45 -18.26 -6.48 3.72
CA PRO A 45 -19.58 -6.95 4.19
C PRO A 45 -19.71 -8.45 4.45
N GLN A 46 -18.75 -9.30 4.06
CA GLN A 46 -18.91 -10.76 4.12
C GLN A 46 -18.00 -11.49 5.10
N TRP A 47 -17.30 -10.79 6.00
CA TRP A 47 -16.32 -11.40 6.95
C TRP A 47 -15.21 -12.24 6.28
N GLY A 48 -15.15 -12.25 4.95
CA GLY A 48 -14.30 -13.13 4.16
C GLY A 48 -14.72 -14.60 4.18
N ASN A 49 -13.93 -15.44 3.51
CA ASN A 49 -14.21 -16.87 3.46
C ASN A 49 -13.61 -17.55 4.70
N ALA A 50 -14.46 -18.22 5.48
CA ALA A 50 -14.10 -19.05 6.64
C ALA A 50 -12.89 -19.97 6.40
N ASP A 51 -12.77 -20.53 5.20
CA ASP A 51 -11.69 -21.44 4.80
C ASP A 51 -10.31 -20.76 4.72
N LYS A 52 -10.26 -19.43 4.86
CA LYS A 52 -9.03 -18.63 4.87
C LYS A 52 -8.53 -18.30 6.28
N ILE A 53 -9.27 -18.69 7.33
CA ILE A 53 -8.88 -18.48 8.72
C ILE A 53 -7.77 -19.45 9.09
N VAL A 54 -6.58 -18.94 9.43
CA VAL A 54 -5.40 -19.80 9.64
C VAL A 54 -5.28 -20.20 11.11
N ALA A 55 -5.12 -21.50 11.40
CA ALA A 55 -4.88 -22.03 12.75
C ALA A 55 -5.98 -21.68 13.78
N ASP A 56 -5.61 -21.34 15.02
CA ASP A 56 -6.54 -21.01 16.13
C ASP A 56 -6.87 -19.50 16.18
N SER A 57 -6.78 -18.83 15.04
CA SER A 57 -7.08 -17.40 14.92
C SER A 57 -8.55 -17.16 14.57
N GLY A 58 -9.07 -15.97 14.88
CA GLY A 58 -10.48 -15.62 14.73
C GLY A 58 -10.61 -14.15 14.42
N TYR A 59 -10.64 -13.31 15.45
CA TYR A 59 -10.55 -11.85 15.32
C TYR A 59 -9.21 -11.32 15.81
N SER A 60 -8.73 -10.23 15.21
CA SER A 60 -7.59 -9.47 15.70
C SER A 60 -7.86 -7.97 15.70
N LEU A 61 -7.20 -7.27 16.62
CA LEU A 61 -7.30 -5.81 16.80
C LEU A 61 -5.97 -5.24 17.29
N GLY A 62 -5.66 -4.00 16.92
CA GLY A 62 -4.49 -3.26 17.39
C GLY A 62 -3.31 -3.26 16.42
N THR A 63 -2.33 -2.41 16.71
CA THR A 63 -1.09 -2.31 15.90
C THR A 63 -0.19 -3.53 16.03
N ILE A 64 -0.22 -4.24 17.16
CA ILE A 64 0.51 -5.51 17.36
C ILE A 64 -0.33 -6.72 16.92
N GLN A 65 -1.59 -6.50 16.53
CA GLN A 65 -2.62 -7.51 16.21
C GLN A 65 -2.76 -8.57 17.30
N VAL A 66 -3.64 -8.32 18.29
CA VAL A 66 -4.01 -9.34 19.27
C VAL A 66 -5.06 -10.27 18.70
N ASP A 67 -4.70 -11.52 18.44
CA ASP A 67 -5.63 -12.59 18.07
C ASP A 67 -6.55 -12.95 19.25
N LEU A 68 -7.77 -12.43 19.29
CA LEU A 68 -8.76 -12.68 20.33
C LEU A 68 -9.15 -14.17 20.42
N GLY A 69 -9.16 -14.92 19.32
CA GLY A 69 -9.42 -16.37 19.37
C GLY A 69 -8.37 -17.15 20.18
N LYS A 70 -7.10 -16.71 20.12
CA LYS A 70 -5.98 -17.38 20.80
C LYS A 70 -5.64 -16.77 22.15
N ARG A 71 -5.82 -15.45 22.28
CA ARG A 71 -5.34 -14.61 23.38
C ARG A 71 -6.44 -13.86 24.10
N GLY A 72 -7.68 -13.93 23.63
CA GLY A 72 -8.75 -13.09 24.14
C GLY A 72 -8.99 -13.26 25.63
N THR A 73 -8.72 -14.45 26.18
CA THR A 73 -8.82 -14.76 27.61
C THR A 73 -7.58 -14.41 28.44
N TRP A 74 -6.51 -13.95 27.81
CA TRP A 74 -5.28 -13.54 28.51
C TRP A 74 -5.49 -12.14 29.09
N ALA A 75 -4.77 -11.82 30.17
CA ALA A 75 -4.76 -10.48 30.74
C ALA A 75 -4.28 -9.44 29.72
N LEU A 76 -4.83 -8.22 29.77
CA LEU A 76 -4.40 -7.09 28.94
C LEU A 76 -2.88 -6.89 29.02
N GLY A 77 -2.23 -6.86 27.86
CA GLY A 77 -0.77 -6.74 27.75
C GLY A 77 0.02 -8.03 27.94
N SER A 78 -0.61 -9.16 28.27
CA SER A 78 0.10 -10.44 28.39
C SER A 78 0.46 -11.02 27.03
N THR A 79 1.59 -11.74 27.01
CA THR A 79 2.09 -12.54 25.89
C THR A 79 2.19 -14.02 26.23
N ASP A 80 1.96 -14.38 27.50
CA ASP A 80 1.88 -15.75 27.98
C ASP A 80 0.43 -16.10 28.33
N GLY A 81 0.04 -17.35 28.08
CA GLY A 81 -1.32 -17.83 28.34
C GLY A 81 -1.61 -18.05 29.83
N ALA A 82 -0.92 -17.35 30.74
CA ALA A 82 -1.20 -17.43 32.16
C ALA A 82 -2.63 -16.96 32.45
N ALA A 83 -3.28 -17.63 33.40
CA ALA A 83 -4.61 -17.23 33.83
C ALA A 83 -4.56 -15.81 34.43
N PRO A 84 -5.51 -14.92 34.07
CA PRO A 84 -5.61 -13.59 34.67
C PRO A 84 -5.72 -13.68 36.19
N LYS A 85 -5.03 -12.78 36.90
CA LYS A 85 -5.14 -12.65 38.36
C LYS A 85 -6.46 -12.00 38.74
N ALA A 86 -6.85 -12.13 40.02
CA ALA A 86 -8.03 -11.47 40.53
C ALA A 86 -7.97 -9.95 40.29
N GLY A 87 -8.97 -9.41 39.59
CA GLY A 87 -9.07 -7.99 39.24
C GLY A 87 -8.44 -7.61 37.90
N GLU A 88 -7.74 -8.52 37.21
CA GLU A 88 -7.24 -8.28 35.85
C GLU A 88 -8.36 -8.44 34.81
N THR A 89 -8.36 -7.56 33.80
CA THR A 89 -9.27 -7.62 32.65
C THR A 89 -8.61 -8.38 31.50
N THR A 90 -9.38 -9.22 30.81
CA THR A 90 -8.88 -9.92 29.62
C THR A 90 -8.95 -9.03 28.37
N TYR A 91 -8.22 -9.38 27.33
CA TYR A 91 -8.31 -8.67 26.04
C TYR A 91 -9.75 -8.59 25.52
N VAL A 92 -10.48 -9.72 25.51
CA VAL A 92 -11.85 -9.74 24.97
C VAL A 92 -12.81 -8.94 25.86
N ASP A 93 -12.67 -9.06 27.18
CA ASP A 93 -13.58 -8.38 28.12
C ASP A 93 -13.36 -6.86 28.10
N GLY A 94 -12.10 -6.41 27.96
CA GLY A 94 -11.76 -5.00 27.81
C GLY A 94 -12.31 -4.40 26.51
N VAL A 95 -12.17 -5.10 25.39
CA VAL A 95 -12.73 -4.65 24.09
C VAL A 95 -14.25 -4.55 24.16
N ILE A 96 -14.95 -5.57 24.70
CA ILE A 96 -16.41 -5.54 24.86
C ILE A 96 -16.84 -4.36 25.73
N GLN A 97 -16.18 -4.17 26.88
CA GLN A 97 -16.53 -3.09 27.81
C GLN A 97 -16.40 -1.72 27.15
N GLN A 98 -15.28 -1.45 26.49
CA GLN A 98 -15.00 -0.14 25.90
C GLN A 98 -15.90 0.15 24.69
N SER A 99 -16.05 -0.82 23.80
CA SER A 99 -16.88 -0.66 22.59
C SER A 99 -18.37 -0.57 22.91
N SER A 100 -18.86 -1.31 23.91
CA SER A 100 -20.25 -1.21 24.38
C SER A 100 -20.56 0.17 24.97
N GLN A 101 -19.65 0.69 25.79
CA GLN A 101 -19.78 2.03 26.35
C GLN A 101 -19.76 3.11 25.26
N TYR A 102 -18.83 3.02 24.32
CA TYR A 102 -18.77 3.92 23.17
C TYR A 102 -20.05 3.86 22.32
N ALA A 103 -20.56 2.65 22.04
CA ALA A 103 -21.80 2.51 21.28
C ALA A 103 -22.98 3.17 21.98
N LYS A 104 -23.07 3.03 23.31
CA LYS A 104 -24.10 3.70 24.12
C LYS A 104 -23.99 5.23 24.07
N ASP A 105 -22.78 5.76 24.20
CA ASP A 105 -22.54 7.22 24.23
C ASP A 105 -22.77 7.88 22.86
N HIS A 106 -22.70 7.10 21.78
CA HIS A 106 -22.85 7.57 20.40
C HIS A 106 -24.13 7.07 19.70
N ASP A 107 -25.09 6.51 20.45
CA ASP A 107 -26.36 5.96 19.92
C ASP A 107 -26.17 4.95 18.78
N LEU A 108 -25.12 4.12 18.88
CA LEU A 108 -24.82 3.04 17.95
C LEU A 108 -25.44 1.73 18.43
N LYS A 109 -25.83 0.89 17.48
CA LYS A 109 -26.30 -0.46 17.77
C LYS A 109 -25.15 -1.33 18.31
N PHE A 110 -25.46 -2.15 19.31
CA PHE A 110 -24.50 -3.06 19.90
C PHE A 110 -25.22 -4.34 20.35
N ALA A 111 -24.48 -5.43 20.53
CA ALA A 111 -25.03 -6.70 20.98
C ALA A 111 -25.83 -6.52 22.29
N HIS A 112 -26.91 -7.27 22.45
CA HIS A 112 -27.65 -7.30 23.71
C HIS A 112 -27.12 -8.38 24.67
N ASP A 113 -26.57 -9.46 24.12
CA ASP A 113 -26.00 -10.58 24.89
C ASP A 113 -24.46 -10.51 24.86
N MET A 114 -23.89 -9.92 25.93
CA MET A 114 -22.44 -9.78 26.08
C MET A 114 -21.73 -11.14 26.23
N ALA A 115 -22.39 -12.14 26.81
CA ALA A 115 -21.80 -13.46 27.00
C ALA A 115 -21.70 -14.22 25.66
N LYS A 116 -22.72 -14.08 24.82
CA LYS A 116 -22.67 -14.57 23.44
C LYS A 116 -21.63 -13.82 22.62
N LEU A 117 -21.60 -12.47 22.66
CA LEU A 117 -20.57 -11.68 21.97
C LEU A 117 -19.16 -12.12 22.37
N ARG A 118 -18.92 -12.31 23.67
CA ARG A 118 -17.65 -12.82 24.18
C ARG A 118 -17.31 -14.20 23.61
N THR A 119 -18.28 -15.11 23.59
CA THR A 119 -18.09 -16.46 23.03
C THR A 119 -17.74 -16.37 21.54
N ASP A 120 -18.44 -15.53 20.78
CA ASP A 120 -18.21 -15.35 19.34
C ASP A 120 -16.84 -14.72 19.07
N LEU A 121 -16.43 -13.69 19.83
CA LEU A 121 -15.10 -13.07 19.72
C LEU A 121 -13.95 -14.01 20.09
N LEU A 122 -14.20 -14.95 21.00
CA LEU A 122 -13.25 -16.02 21.38
C LEU A 122 -13.31 -17.23 20.45
N THR A 123 -14.31 -17.30 19.56
CA THR A 123 -14.45 -18.46 18.66
C THR A 123 -13.29 -18.48 17.66
N HIS A 124 -12.69 -19.65 17.51
CA HIS A 124 -11.57 -19.91 16.60
C HIS A 124 -11.86 -21.14 15.70
N GLY A 125 -11.79 -20.99 14.37
CA GLY A 125 -11.97 -22.05 13.35
C GLY A 125 -12.38 -21.49 11.98
N ASN A 126 -12.47 -22.21 10.85
CA ASN A 126 -11.64 -23.31 10.40
C ASN A 126 -11.09 -23.07 8.96
N GLY A 127 -9.82 -22.75 8.83
CA GLY A 127 -9.03 -23.13 7.64
C GLY A 127 -8.70 -24.64 7.64
N GLU A 128 -9.74 -25.44 7.88
CA GLU A 128 -9.91 -26.89 7.96
C GLU A 128 -8.86 -27.74 8.72
N HIS A 129 -9.12 -28.06 10.00
CA HIS A 129 -8.66 -29.27 10.73
C HIS A 129 -9.75 -29.75 11.73
N GLY A 130 -10.82 -30.39 11.26
CA GLY A 130 -11.72 -31.23 12.10
C GLY A 130 -12.61 -30.54 13.15
N ARG A 131 -12.83 -29.21 13.08
CA ARG A 131 -13.72 -28.44 13.99
C ARG A 131 -14.94 -27.94 13.22
N THR A 132 -16.12 -27.95 13.84
CA THR A 132 -17.41 -27.87 13.13
C THR A 132 -18.13 -26.51 13.17
N THR A 133 -17.62 -25.48 13.87
CA THR A 133 -18.36 -24.21 14.02
C THR A 133 -17.49 -22.96 14.02
N LEU A 134 -17.88 -21.99 13.19
CA LEU A 134 -17.49 -20.59 13.21
C LEU A 134 -18.73 -19.76 13.54
N THR A 135 -18.65 -18.90 14.55
CA THR A 135 -19.73 -17.95 14.86
C THR A 135 -19.23 -16.54 14.67
N PHE A 136 -19.79 -15.84 13.67
CA PHE A 136 -19.47 -14.43 13.46
C PHE A 136 -20.37 -13.54 14.31
N ILE A 137 -19.79 -12.46 14.82
CA ILE A 137 -20.59 -11.41 15.47
C ILE A 137 -21.43 -10.70 14.39
N ASP A 138 -22.55 -10.09 14.80
CA ASP A 138 -23.38 -9.38 13.85
C ASP A 138 -22.69 -8.12 13.31
N ARG A 139 -23.12 -7.67 12.14
CA ARG A 139 -22.52 -6.53 11.43
C ARG A 139 -22.62 -5.24 12.22
N ASP A 140 -23.72 -5.01 12.93
CA ASP A 140 -23.94 -3.76 13.64
C ASP A 140 -22.99 -3.68 14.85
N THR A 141 -22.85 -4.77 15.62
CA THR A 141 -21.87 -4.88 16.71
C THR A 141 -20.44 -4.71 16.21
N ARG A 142 -20.07 -5.37 15.10
CA ARG A 142 -18.74 -5.20 14.50
C ARG A 142 -18.47 -3.73 14.16
N ASN A 143 -19.36 -3.09 13.41
CA ASN A 143 -19.18 -1.70 12.99
C ASN A 143 -19.04 -0.77 14.20
N SER A 144 -19.72 -1.07 15.31
CA SER A 144 -19.56 -0.31 16.55
C SER A 144 -18.23 -0.56 17.26
N ILE A 145 -17.71 -1.79 17.25
CA ILE A 145 -16.35 -2.07 17.74
C ILE A 145 -15.31 -1.35 16.86
N ASP A 146 -15.49 -1.36 15.53
CA ASP A 146 -14.60 -0.67 14.59
C ASP A 146 -14.66 0.86 14.76
N ALA A 147 -15.87 1.41 14.94
CA ALA A 147 -16.08 2.83 15.20
C ALA A 147 -15.38 3.26 16.50
N TRP A 148 -15.50 2.46 17.56
CA TRP A 148 -14.76 2.68 18.80
C TRP A 148 -13.24 2.58 18.55
N ALA A 149 -12.76 1.47 17.99
CA ALA A 149 -11.32 1.23 17.83
C ALA A 149 -10.65 2.31 16.97
N SER A 150 -11.34 2.79 15.92
CA SER A 150 -10.87 3.87 15.05
C SER A 150 -11.02 5.27 15.65
N SER A 151 -11.81 5.45 16.71
CA SER A 151 -11.91 6.73 17.42
C SER A 151 -10.60 7.09 18.15
N GLN A 152 -10.41 8.37 18.45
CA GLN A 152 -9.24 8.83 19.22
C GLN A 152 -9.13 8.10 20.58
N ASP A 153 -10.25 7.93 21.28
CA ASP A 153 -10.27 7.30 22.60
C ASP A 153 -10.02 5.79 22.52
N GLY A 154 -10.58 5.12 21.52
CA GLY A 154 -10.28 3.71 21.27
C GLY A 154 -8.83 3.46 20.91
N GLN A 155 -8.25 4.28 20.01
CA GLN A 155 -6.82 4.16 19.66
C GLN A 155 -5.91 4.35 20.87
N LYS A 156 -6.18 5.37 21.70
CA LYS A 156 -5.45 5.59 22.96
C LYS A 156 -5.58 4.41 23.91
N TRP A 157 -6.81 3.91 24.08
CA TRP A 157 -7.08 2.80 24.99
C TRP A 157 -6.38 1.52 24.51
N ILE A 158 -6.48 1.19 23.23
CA ILE A 158 -5.81 0.02 22.63
C ILE A 158 -4.29 0.16 22.78
N HIS A 159 -3.72 1.32 22.47
CA HIS A 159 -2.28 1.52 22.63
C HIS A 159 -1.81 1.34 24.07
N LYS A 160 -2.51 1.98 25.00
CA LYS A 160 -2.19 1.99 26.44
C LYS A 160 -2.33 0.61 27.10
N ASN A 161 -3.34 -0.17 26.72
CA ASN A 161 -3.71 -1.39 27.45
C ASN A 161 -3.37 -2.67 26.69
N ILE A 162 -3.19 -2.59 25.36
CA ILE A 162 -2.99 -3.76 24.49
C ILE A 162 -1.61 -3.64 23.82
N ASP A 163 -1.46 -2.75 22.84
CA ASP A 163 -0.32 -2.76 21.93
C ASP A 163 1.02 -2.55 22.66
N TYR A 164 1.14 -1.45 23.41
CA TYR A 164 2.41 -1.11 24.04
C TYR A 164 2.78 -2.04 25.22
N PRO A 165 1.83 -2.40 26.12
CA PRO A 165 2.12 -3.41 27.14
C PRO A 165 2.55 -4.76 26.56
N GLN A 166 1.87 -5.23 25.52
CA GLN A 166 2.18 -6.50 24.87
C GLN A 166 3.58 -6.49 24.23
N ILE A 167 3.93 -5.42 23.50
CA ILE A 167 5.27 -5.33 22.90
C ILE A 167 6.36 -5.20 23.95
N LYS A 168 6.09 -4.46 25.04
CA LYS A 168 7.03 -4.33 26.16
C LYS A 168 7.25 -5.66 26.87
N GLN A 169 6.22 -6.48 27.03
CA GLN A 169 6.33 -7.82 27.60
C GLN A 169 7.12 -8.76 26.67
N ALA A 170 6.80 -8.81 25.37
CA ALA A 170 7.56 -9.61 24.40
C ALA A 170 9.04 -9.20 24.34
N THR A 171 9.31 -7.88 24.41
CA THR A 171 10.68 -7.35 24.48
C THR A 171 11.39 -7.82 25.75
N ARG A 172 10.70 -7.77 26.90
CA ARG A 172 11.26 -8.22 28.19
C ARG A 172 11.62 -9.71 28.17
N SER A 173 10.73 -10.55 27.66
CA SER A 173 10.98 -11.99 27.49
C SER A 173 12.21 -12.25 26.61
N ALA A 174 12.33 -11.54 25.48
CA ALA A 174 13.48 -11.63 24.60
C ALA A 174 14.79 -11.18 25.29
N VAL A 175 14.77 -10.04 25.99
CA VAL A 175 15.92 -9.52 26.75
C VAL A 175 16.35 -10.51 27.83
N ASN A 176 15.41 -11.01 28.63
CA ASN A 176 15.71 -12.00 29.68
C ASN A 176 16.37 -13.26 29.10
N MET A 177 15.89 -13.74 27.96
CA MET A 177 16.47 -14.90 27.27
C MET A 177 17.91 -14.61 26.81
N LEU A 178 18.16 -13.42 26.24
CA LEU A 178 19.48 -13.01 25.78
C LEU A 178 20.46 -12.75 26.92
N ASP A 179 20.00 -12.13 28.00
CA ASP A 179 20.85 -11.86 29.16
C ASP A 179 21.24 -13.17 29.88
N THR A 180 20.36 -14.19 29.82
CA THR A 180 20.63 -15.50 30.43
C THR A 180 21.50 -16.40 29.56
N TYR A 181 21.23 -16.48 28.26
CA TYR A 181 21.83 -17.49 27.37
C TYR A 181 22.58 -16.89 26.17
N GLY A 182 22.33 -15.64 25.80
CA GLY A 182 22.79 -14.99 24.57
C GLY A 182 24.21 -14.44 24.61
N LYS A 183 25.13 -15.02 25.38
CA LYS A 183 26.52 -14.52 25.52
C LYS A 183 27.30 -14.41 24.20
N ASN A 184 26.89 -15.15 23.16
CA ASN A 184 27.52 -15.17 21.84
C ASN A 184 26.78 -14.29 20.82
N ILE A 185 25.74 -13.55 21.24
CA ILE A 185 25.08 -12.54 20.43
C ILE A 185 25.85 -11.23 20.58
N PRO A 186 26.45 -10.69 19.50
CA PRO A 186 27.17 -9.44 19.60
C PRO A 186 26.19 -8.28 19.78
N GLU A 187 26.65 -7.22 20.45
CA GLU A 187 25.82 -6.06 20.80
C GLU A 187 25.19 -5.41 19.56
N ASP A 188 25.92 -5.39 18.45
CA ASP A 188 25.44 -4.84 17.19
C ASP A 188 24.34 -5.69 16.53
N ARG A 189 24.07 -6.92 17.00
CA ARG A 189 22.99 -7.80 16.53
C ARG A 189 21.89 -8.01 17.57
N ARG A 190 21.98 -7.34 18.72
CA ARG A 190 21.04 -7.55 19.83
C ARG A 190 19.62 -7.13 19.46
N LEU A 191 19.44 -6.00 18.78
CA LEU A 191 18.12 -5.52 18.33
C LEU A 191 17.46 -6.49 17.35
N GLU A 192 18.19 -6.97 16.33
CA GLU A 192 17.67 -7.94 15.37
C GLU A 192 17.27 -9.26 16.04
N THR A 193 18.06 -9.71 17.02
CA THR A 193 17.77 -10.92 17.79
C THR A 193 16.52 -10.72 18.65
N VAL A 194 16.40 -9.59 19.34
CA VAL A 194 15.21 -9.21 20.12
C VAL A 194 13.98 -9.15 19.21
N ALA A 195 14.09 -8.57 18.01
CA ALA A 195 12.99 -8.49 17.07
C ALA A 195 12.49 -9.88 16.61
N ILE A 196 13.39 -10.83 16.35
CA ILE A 196 13.03 -12.23 16.05
C ILE A 196 12.28 -12.87 17.22
N LEU A 197 12.83 -12.76 18.43
CA LEU A 197 12.26 -13.38 19.62
C LEU A 197 10.90 -12.78 19.98
N ALA A 198 10.79 -11.45 20.00
CA ALA A 198 9.54 -10.74 20.26
C ALA A 198 8.46 -11.08 19.22
N LYS A 199 8.83 -11.16 17.93
CA LYS A 199 7.91 -11.58 16.87
C LYS A 199 7.50 -13.05 17.00
N THR A 200 8.42 -13.92 17.43
CA THR A 200 8.12 -15.34 17.71
C THR A 200 7.12 -15.46 18.84
N GLU A 201 7.35 -14.77 19.95
CA GLU A 201 6.42 -14.74 21.07
C GLU A 201 5.06 -14.15 20.67
N ASN A 202 5.07 -13.13 19.80
CA ASN A 202 3.85 -12.54 19.28
C ASN A 202 3.08 -13.41 18.27
N GLN A 203 3.70 -14.29 17.50
CA GLN A 203 2.94 -15.07 16.51
C GLN A 203 2.80 -16.54 16.92
N ILE A 204 3.89 -17.15 17.37
CA ILE A 204 3.98 -18.58 17.65
C ILE A 204 4.81 -18.83 18.93
N PRO A 205 4.31 -18.42 20.12
CA PRO A 205 5.10 -18.51 21.36
C PRO A 205 5.58 -19.92 21.71
N SER A 206 4.91 -20.97 21.22
CA SER A 206 5.38 -22.36 21.38
C SER A 206 6.75 -22.64 20.73
N GLN A 207 7.19 -21.82 19.77
CA GLN A 207 8.51 -21.95 19.13
C GLN A 207 9.65 -21.27 19.92
N MET A 208 9.36 -20.50 20.98
CA MET A 208 10.39 -19.84 21.80
C MET A 208 11.41 -20.82 22.39
N THR A 209 10.97 -22.04 22.71
CA THR A 209 11.84 -23.11 23.23
C THR A 209 12.97 -23.51 22.28
N LYS A 210 12.77 -23.37 20.96
CA LYS A 210 13.83 -23.64 19.96
C LYS A 210 14.94 -22.61 20.04
N PHE A 211 14.57 -21.33 20.16
CA PHE A 211 15.54 -20.26 20.29
C PHE A 211 16.29 -20.33 21.62
N GLU A 212 15.59 -20.64 22.71
CA GLU A 212 16.23 -20.88 24.01
C GLU A 212 17.27 -22.00 23.92
N LYS A 213 16.95 -23.10 23.23
CA LYS A 213 17.90 -24.19 22.99
C LYS A 213 19.13 -23.72 22.20
N VAL A 214 18.93 -23.01 21.09
CA VAL A 214 20.04 -22.48 20.27
C VAL A 214 20.97 -21.61 21.11
N LEU A 215 20.42 -20.71 21.92
CA LEU A 215 21.23 -19.82 22.77
C LEU A 215 21.93 -20.60 23.90
N LYS A 216 21.26 -21.58 24.53
CA LYS A 216 21.87 -22.47 25.54
C LYS A 216 23.04 -23.27 24.99
N ASP A 217 22.95 -23.72 23.74
CA ASP A 217 24.01 -24.45 23.05
C ASP A 217 25.16 -23.53 22.59
N GLY A 218 25.07 -22.21 22.84
CA GLY A 218 26.08 -21.23 22.46
C GLY A 218 25.95 -20.72 21.03
N GLY A 219 24.77 -20.82 20.42
CA GLY A 219 24.51 -20.26 19.09
C GLY A 219 24.67 -18.74 19.04
N ASN A 220 25.01 -18.23 17.87
CA ASN A 220 25.16 -16.81 17.57
C ASN A 220 23.92 -16.26 16.83
N TYR A 221 24.00 -15.02 16.32
CA TYR A 221 22.90 -14.40 15.58
C TYR A 221 22.51 -15.19 14.32
N ASP A 222 23.48 -15.72 13.58
CA ASP A 222 23.23 -16.47 12.34
C ASP A 222 22.46 -17.76 12.64
N ASP A 223 22.75 -18.43 13.76
CA ASP A 223 22.01 -19.61 14.22
C ASP A 223 20.56 -19.26 14.61
N VAL A 224 20.35 -18.12 15.26
CA VAL A 224 19.01 -17.60 15.56
C VAL A 224 18.25 -17.28 14.28
N LEU A 225 18.87 -16.59 13.32
CA LEU A 225 18.25 -16.26 12.05
C LEU A 225 17.97 -17.52 11.21
N ALA A 226 18.87 -18.50 11.21
CA ALA A 226 18.66 -19.79 10.55
C ALA A 226 17.45 -20.52 11.16
N THR A 227 17.33 -20.54 12.49
CA THR A 227 16.17 -21.11 13.20
C THR A 227 14.88 -20.38 12.83
N ALA A 228 14.90 -19.05 12.75
CA ALA A 228 13.75 -18.26 12.30
C ALA A 228 13.36 -18.60 10.85
N ASN A 229 14.32 -18.75 9.94
CA ASN A 229 14.06 -19.15 8.56
C ASN A 229 13.49 -20.57 8.44
N GLN A 230 13.95 -21.51 9.27
CA GLN A 230 13.36 -22.85 9.34
C GLN A 230 11.90 -22.81 9.80
N ILE A 231 11.58 -21.97 10.80
CA ILE A 231 10.20 -21.76 11.25
C ILE A 231 9.36 -21.12 10.12
N LYS A 232 9.89 -20.13 9.40
CA LYS A 232 9.21 -19.50 8.24
C LYS A 232 8.87 -20.52 7.16
N GLY A 233 9.79 -21.44 6.86
CA GLY A 233 9.57 -22.51 5.89
C GLY A 233 8.42 -23.44 6.27
N LYS A 234 8.13 -23.60 7.57
CA LYS A 234 6.99 -24.39 8.07
C LYS A 234 5.71 -23.57 8.25
N TYR A 235 5.84 -22.31 8.65
CA TYR A 235 4.74 -21.40 8.96
C TYR A 235 4.86 -20.16 8.08
N ALA A 236 4.22 -20.17 6.91
CA ALA A 236 4.34 -19.08 5.93
C ALA A 236 3.90 -17.71 6.48
N TYR A 237 3.04 -17.67 7.51
CA TYR A 237 2.57 -16.44 8.16
C TYR A 237 3.53 -15.88 9.23
N TYR A 238 4.54 -16.65 9.64
CA TYR A 238 5.53 -16.20 10.62
C TYR A 238 6.47 -15.16 10.00
N ASP A 239 6.78 -14.08 10.70
CA ASP A 239 7.51 -12.93 10.12
C ASP A 239 8.77 -12.55 10.91
N GLY A 240 9.33 -13.47 11.71
CA GLY A 240 10.57 -13.23 12.46
C GLY A 240 11.76 -12.77 11.60
N PRO A 241 12.09 -13.43 10.47
CA PRO A 241 13.17 -12.96 9.59
C PRO A 241 12.94 -11.55 9.04
N LYS A 242 11.68 -11.20 8.74
CA LYS A 242 11.30 -9.85 8.30
C LYS A 242 11.50 -8.83 9.43
N ALA A 243 11.17 -9.18 10.67
CA ALA A 243 11.42 -8.34 11.83
C ALA A 243 12.93 -8.07 12.04
N ALA A 244 13.79 -9.07 11.84
CA ALA A 244 15.24 -8.88 11.86
C ALA A 244 15.73 -7.90 10.79
N ALA A 245 15.26 -8.03 9.55
CA ALA A 245 15.64 -7.13 8.46
C ALA A 245 15.23 -5.67 8.75
N LEU A 246 14.02 -5.47 9.28
CA LEU A 246 13.55 -4.14 9.70
C LEU A 246 14.33 -3.60 10.90
N ALA A 247 14.71 -4.45 11.86
CA ALA A 247 15.58 -4.05 12.96
C ALA A 247 16.95 -3.59 12.46
N GLU A 248 17.55 -4.27 11.49
CA GLU A 248 18.83 -3.86 10.90
C GLU A 248 18.70 -2.49 10.21
N GLN A 249 17.63 -2.29 9.44
CA GLN A 249 17.34 -1.00 8.81
C GLN A 249 17.16 0.12 9.86
N TYR A 250 16.38 -0.16 10.91
CA TYR A 250 16.12 0.78 11.99
C TYR A 250 17.40 1.13 12.76
N LYS A 251 18.24 0.14 13.05
CA LYS A 251 19.57 0.32 13.64
C LYS A 251 20.47 1.17 12.75
N ASN A 252 20.45 0.96 11.44
CA ASN A 252 21.24 1.77 10.51
C ASN A 252 20.85 3.25 10.53
N ALA A 253 19.61 3.58 10.85
CA ALA A 253 19.16 4.97 11.00
C ALA A 253 19.84 5.71 12.17
N TYR A 254 20.28 4.99 13.22
CA TYR A 254 21.06 5.56 14.34
C TYR A 254 22.45 6.09 13.94
N LYS A 255 22.95 5.76 12.75
CA LYS A 255 24.23 6.31 12.25
C LYS A 255 24.17 7.81 12.00
N ASN A 256 22.97 8.37 11.78
CA ASN A 256 22.74 9.80 11.71
C ASN A 256 22.36 10.33 13.12
N PRO A 257 23.11 11.26 13.72
CA PRO A 257 22.83 11.76 15.07
C PRO A 257 21.49 12.48 15.25
N GLU A 258 21.02 13.22 14.25
CA GLU A 258 19.72 13.91 14.29
C GLU A 258 18.58 12.90 14.26
N MET A 259 18.72 11.89 13.39
CA MET A 259 17.82 10.75 13.33
C MET A 259 17.81 9.99 14.65
N ALA A 260 18.98 9.62 15.19
CA ALA A 260 19.09 8.92 16.47
C ALA A 260 18.33 9.64 17.59
N ALA A 261 18.53 10.97 17.71
CA ALA A 261 17.82 11.76 18.71
C ALA A 261 16.29 11.79 18.48
N ALA A 262 15.83 11.79 17.22
CA ALA A 262 14.41 11.67 16.89
C ALA A 262 13.85 10.29 17.25
N LEU A 263 14.60 9.21 16.99
CA LEU A 263 14.21 7.86 17.36
C LEU A 263 14.10 7.69 18.88
N ASP A 264 15.07 8.20 19.65
CA ASP A 264 15.02 8.16 21.12
C ASP A 264 13.78 8.89 21.66
N ARG A 265 13.46 10.08 21.11
CA ARG A 265 12.23 10.80 21.47
C ARG A 265 10.97 10.04 21.05
N ALA A 266 10.98 9.40 19.89
CA ALA A 266 9.87 8.58 19.43
C ALA A 266 9.62 7.40 20.38
N HIS A 267 10.68 6.76 20.89
CA HIS A 267 10.59 5.67 21.87
C HIS A 267 9.95 6.13 23.17
N ALA A 268 10.43 7.25 23.72
CA ALA A 268 9.86 7.84 24.93
C ALA A 268 8.37 8.18 24.75
N LYS A 269 8.00 8.74 23.59
CA LYS A 269 6.60 9.09 23.27
C LYS A 269 5.71 7.87 23.21
N VAL A 270 6.07 6.83 22.45
CA VAL A 270 5.20 5.63 22.35
C VAL A 270 5.10 4.88 23.66
N GLY A 271 6.10 5.02 24.55
CA GLY A 271 6.05 4.48 25.90
C GLY A 271 5.27 5.29 26.93
N ASP A 272 4.87 6.52 26.59
CA ASP A 272 4.05 7.34 27.48
C ASP A 272 2.60 6.81 27.50
N THR A 273 2.04 6.68 28.71
CA THR A 273 0.65 6.25 28.90
C THR A 273 -0.40 7.20 28.33
N ASN A 274 -0.02 8.44 28.03
CA ASN A 274 -0.85 9.49 27.43
C ASN A 274 -0.60 9.64 25.93
N PHE A 275 0.24 8.79 25.33
CA PHE A 275 0.48 8.81 23.91
C PHE A 275 -0.84 8.67 23.13
N ASP A 276 -0.98 9.48 22.08
CA ASP A 276 -2.14 9.48 21.21
C ASP A 276 -1.74 9.00 19.81
N PRO A 277 -1.97 7.70 19.51
CA PRO A 277 -1.63 7.14 18.22
C PRO A 277 -2.33 7.83 17.04
N SER A 278 -3.52 8.40 17.25
CA SER A 278 -4.30 9.06 16.20
C SER A 278 -3.61 10.32 15.64
N THR A 279 -2.69 10.89 16.43
CA THR A 279 -1.92 12.08 16.05
C THR A 279 -0.51 11.77 15.55
N SER A 280 -0.10 10.49 15.57
CA SER A 280 1.24 10.01 15.17
C SER A 280 1.69 10.53 13.81
N ALA A 281 0.76 10.65 12.85
CA ALA A 281 1.04 11.11 11.50
C ALA A 281 1.44 12.60 11.43
N LYS A 282 1.27 13.37 12.51
CA LYS A 282 1.69 14.77 12.62
C LYS A 282 2.97 14.94 13.43
N ASP A 283 3.33 13.95 14.25
CA ASP A 283 4.50 14.01 15.11
C ASP A 283 5.80 13.81 14.31
N PRO A 284 6.76 14.76 14.35
CA PRO A 284 7.98 14.69 13.57
C PRO A 284 8.89 13.52 13.99
N ASP A 285 8.97 13.21 15.28
CA ASP A 285 9.84 12.13 15.77
C ASP A 285 9.28 10.76 15.37
N ILE A 286 7.94 10.60 15.48
CA ILE A 286 7.27 9.38 15.04
C ILE A 286 7.42 9.20 13.53
N LYS A 287 7.33 10.27 12.72
CA LYS A 287 7.56 10.20 11.27
C LYS A 287 8.95 9.69 10.94
N GLU A 288 9.98 10.19 11.62
CA GLU A 288 11.35 9.72 11.40
C GLU A 288 11.51 8.25 11.82
N ALA A 289 10.88 7.81 12.91
CA ALA A 289 10.84 6.40 13.28
C ALA A 289 10.13 5.50 12.26
N LEU A 290 9.02 5.97 11.69
CA LEU A 290 8.35 5.26 10.59
C LEU A 290 9.21 5.27 9.30
N LYS A 291 9.95 6.36 9.03
CA LYS A 291 10.91 6.43 7.92
C LYS A 291 12.03 5.41 8.07
N ALA A 292 12.55 5.25 9.28
CA ALA A 292 13.62 4.31 9.59
C ALA A 292 13.24 2.84 9.29
N ILE A 293 11.95 2.50 9.27
CA ILE A 293 11.42 1.18 8.85
C ILE A 293 10.86 1.17 7.42
N GLY A 294 11.16 2.19 6.61
CA GLY A 294 10.77 2.26 5.20
C GLY A 294 9.34 2.78 4.95
N GLN A 295 8.66 3.29 5.98
CA GLN A 295 7.30 3.85 5.87
C GLN A 295 7.26 5.37 5.64
N GLY A 296 8.41 6.05 5.58
CA GLY A 296 8.53 7.51 5.53
C GLY A 296 9.23 8.11 4.31
N GLU A 297 9.77 7.29 3.38
CA GLU A 297 10.26 7.80 2.09
C GLU A 297 9.13 7.84 1.07
N ARG A 298 8.34 8.91 1.20
CA ARG A 298 7.53 9.42 0.13
C ARG A 298 7.84 10.90 0.00
N THR A 299 8.84 11.23 -0.80
CA THR A 299 9.26 12.60 -1.09
C THR A 299 8.06 13.48 -1.43
N HIS A 300 7.99 14.63 -0.75
CA HIS A 300 6.96 15.64 -0.88
C HIS A 300 7.01 16.28 -2.27
N THR A 301 5.97 16.06 -3.08
CA THR A 301 5.39 17.14 -3.87
C THR A 301 4.18 17.66 -3.10
N PRO A 302 4.07 18.96 -2.82
CA PRO A 302 2.98 19.50 -2.04
C PRO A 302 1.72 19.48 -2.91
N HIS A 303 0.67 18.78 -2.47
CA HIS A 303 -0.69 19.28 -2.23
C HIS A 303 -1.66 18.11 -1.99
N SER A 304 -2.48 18.29 -0.95
CA SER A 304 -3.67 17.54 -0.53
C SER A 304 -3.50 16.30 0.37
N HIS A 305 -4.47 16.18 1.27
CA HIS A 305 -4.42 15.54 2.58
C HIS A 305 -4.28 14.01 2.53
N ASN A 306 -3.47 13.49 3.44
CA ASN A 306 -3.08 12.09 3.57
C ASN A 306 -4.15 11.28 4.32
N SER A 307 -5.37 11.22 3.75
CA SER A 307 -6.48 10.40 4.23
C SER A 307 -6.79 9.36 3.16
N SER A 308 -6.59 8.07 3.44
CA SER A 308 -7.11 7.03 2.54
C SER A 308 -8.63 7.13 2.48
N LEU A 309 -9.21 7.14 1.29
CA LEU A 309 -10.67 7.21 1.14
C LEU A 309 -11.25 5.80 1.24
N HIS A 310 -12.34 5.65 1.97
CA HIS A 310 -13.03 4.37 2.14
C HIS A 310 -14.54 4.60 2.17
N GLN A 311 -15.31 3.52 2.15
CA GLN A 311 -16.76 3.62 2.28
C GLN A 311 -17.14 4.40 3.55
N GLY A 312 -18.04 5.38 3.40
CA GLY A 312 -18.39 6.35 4.44
C GLY A 312 -17.56 7.63 4.44
N SER A 313 -16.44 7.68 3.70
CA SER A 313 -15.77 8.96 3.39
C SER A 313 -16.69 9.85 2.56
N HIS A 314 -16.55 11.16 2.72
CA HIS A 314 -17.32 12.16 1.98
C HIS A 314 -16.47 13.41 1.74
N GLY A 315 -16.75 14.12 0.65
CA GLY A 315 -16.07 15.37 0.29
C GLY A 315 -15.41 15.33 -1.08
N LYS A 316 -14.65 16.39 -1.39
CA LYS A 316 -14.08 16.65 -2.72
C LYS A 316 -13.16 15.53 -3.19
N GLU A 317 -12.39 14.94 -2.30
CA GLU A 317 -11.46 13.86 -2.57
C GLU A 317 -12.19 12.58 -3.03
N VAL A 318 -13.40 12.33 -2.49
CA VAL A 318 -14.27 11.24 -2.93
C VAL A 318 -14.85 11.52 -4.31
N THR A 319 -15.24 12.77 -4.57
CA THR A 319 -15.68 13.20 -5.91
C THR A 319 -14.59 12.97 -6.95
N GLU A 320 -13.33 13.29 -6.64
CA GLU A 320 -12.17 13.09 -7.51
C GLU A 320 -11.90 11.60 -7.77
N LEU A 321 -11.97 10.76 -6.72
CA LEU A 321 -11.89 9.31 -6.84
C LEU A 321 -12.99 8.73 -7.75
N GLN A 322 -14.26 9.10 -7.50
CA GLN A 322 -15.41 8.66 -8.31
C GLN A 322 -15.23 9.09 -9.77
N THR A 323 -14.78 10.32 -10.00
CA THR A 323 -14.51 10.85 -11.35
C THR A 323 -13.44 10.03 -12.06
N GLY A 324 -12.34 9.69 -11.38
CA GLY A 324 -11.28 8.84 -11.93
C GLY A 324 -11.77 7.44 -12.31
N LEU A 325 -12.57 6.82 -11.45
CA LEU A 325 -13.17 5.51 -11.71
C LEU A 325 -14.14 5.53 -12.90
N VAL A 326 -15.01 6.54 -12.98
CA VAL A 326 -15.94 6.75 -14.11
C VAL A 326 -15.18 6.94 -15.42
N LYS A 327 -14.12 7.76 -15.41
CA LYS A 327 -13.29 8.01 -16.60
C LYS A 327 -12.65 6.74 -17.15
N LEU A 328 -12.27 5.81 -16.26
CA LEU A 328 -11.69 4.53 -16.61
C LEU A 328 -12.73 3.44 -16.90
N GLY A 329 -14.02 3.78 -16.84
CA GLY A 329 -15.12 2.87 -17.16
C GLY A 329 -15.48 1.87 -16.05
N TYR A 330 -15.04 2.11 -14.81
CA TYR A 330 -15.41 1.25 -13.68
C TYR A 330 -16.80 1.59 -13.16
N THR A 331 -17.62 0.56 -13.04
CA THR A 331 -19.04 0.62 -12.66
C THR A 331 -19.31 -0.03 -11.32
N ASP A 332 -20.46 0.27 -10.71
CA ASP A 332 -20.95 -0.39 -9.50
C ASP A 332 -21.20 -1.91 -9.71
N THR A 333 -21.71 -2.60 -8.69
CA THR A 333 -22.01 -4.04 -8.76
C THR A 333 -23.02 -4.43 -9.84
N HIS A 334 -23.91 -3.51 -10.24
CA HIS A 334 -24.99 -3.76 -11.20
C HIS A 334 -24.64 -3.31 -12.62
N GLY A 335 -23.44 -2.75 -12.82
CA GLY A 335 -23.01 -2.26 -14.12
C GLY A 335 -23.38 -0.80 -14.37
N HIS A 336 -23.94 -0.08 -13.39
CA HIS A 336 -24.26 1.33 -13.51
C HIS A 336 -23.01 2.20 -13.33
N SER A 337 -22.92 3.27 -14.11
CA SER A 337 -21.87 4.28 -13.92
C SER A 337 -22.04 4.96 -12.57
N LEU A 338 -20.92 5.29 -11.92
CA LEU A 338 -20.98 6.02 -10.65
C LEU A 338 -21.44 7.46 -10.88
N HIS A 339 -22.13 8.02 -9.90
CA HIS A 339 -22.35 9.45 -9.80
C HIS A 339 -21.26 10.05 -8.91
N PRO A 340 -20.44 11.01 -9.39
CA PRO A 340 -19.45 11.71 -8.56
C PRO A 340 -20.12 12.72 -7.62
N ASP A 341 -20.88 12.22 -6.65
CA ASP A 341 -21.61 13.00 -5.65
C ASP A 341 -20.76 13.39 -4.44
N GLY A 342 -19.54 12.85 -4.33
CA GLY A 342 -18.68 13.07 -3.19
C GLY A 342 -19.00 12.19 -1.99
N ASP A 343 -19.90 11.21 -2.13
CA ASP A 343 -20.25 10.25 -1.08
C ASP A 343 -19.71 8.85 -1.42
N PHE A 344 -18.83 8.33 -0.56
CA PHE A 344 -18.22 7.03 -0.81
C PHE A 344 -19.18 5.92 -0.37
N GLY A 345 -20.16 5.65 -1.22
CA GLY A 345 -21.14 4.57 -1.04
C GLY A 345 -20.68 3.19 -1.52
N PRO A 346 -21.54 2.16 -1.38
CA PRO A 346 -21.26 0.80 -1.84
C PRO A 346 -20.92 0.70 -3.34
N GLY A 347 -21.54 1.55 -4.18
CA GLY A 347 -21.26 1.60 -5.61
C GLY A 347 -19.82 2.04 -5.91
N THR A 348 -19.36 3.12 -5.26
CA THR A 348 -17.99 3.63 -5.36
C THR A 348 -16.96 2.57 -4.92
N LYS A 349 -17.26 1.83 -3.83
CA LYS A 349 -16.40 0.73 -3.36
C LYS A 349 -16.26 -0.37 -4.40
N ALA A 350 -17.37 -0.81 -4.98
CA ALA A 350 -17.37 -1.89 -5.97
C ALA A 350 -16.57 -1.51 -7.23
N ALA A 351 -16.73 -0.28 -7.72
CA ALA A 351 -15.95 0.24 -8.84
C ALA A 351 -14.45 0.33 -8.49
N LEU A 352 -14.11 0.78 -7.28
CA LEU A 352 -12.72 0.86 -6.83
C LEU A 352 -12.06 -0.52 -6.72
N GLN A 353 -12.77 -1.53 -6.22
CA GLN A 353 -12.26 -2.90 -6.13
C GLN A 353 -11.99 -3.50 -7.50
N LYS A 354 -12.87 -3.25 -8.48
CA LYS A 354 -12.65 -3.65 -9.88
C LYS A 354 -11.41 -2.97 -10.47
N PHE A 355 -11.22 -1.69 -10.17
CA PHE A 355 -10.02 -0.95 -10.55
C PHE A 355 -8.76 -1.59 -9.93
N GLN A 356 -8.74 -1.77 -8.62
CA GLN A 356 -7.61 -2.37 -7.92
C GLN A 356 -7.25 -3.77 -8.44
N LEU A 357 -8.26 -4.60 -8.70
CA LEU A 357 -8.07 -5.93 -9.29
C LEU A 357 -7.42 -5.85 -10.67
N ALA A 358 -7.87 -4.93 -11.52
CA ALA A 358 -7.35 -4.75 -12.87
C ALA A 358 -5.90 -4.23 -12.91
N TYR A 359 -5.45 -3.56 -11.85
CA TYR A 359 -4.11 -2.99 -11.74
C TYR A 359 -3.20 -3.74 -10.76
N HIS A 360 -3.52 -5.00 -10.46
CA HIS A 360 -2.75 -5.88 -9.57
C HIS A 360 -2.49 -5.29 -8.17
N LEU A 361 -3.42 -4.47 -7.69
CA LEU A 361 -3.45 -3.95 -6.33
C LEU A 361 -4.34 -4.82 -5.45
N THR A 362 -4.22 -4.67 -4.13
CA THR A 362 -5.16 -5.27 -3.18
C THR A 362 -6.57 -4.70 -3.43
N PRO A 363 -7.58 -5.51 -3.79
CA PRO A 363 -8.94 -5.04 -4.06
C PRO A 363 -9.73 -4.85 -2.76
N ASP A 364 -9.17 -4.09 -1.83
CA ASP A 364 -9.73 -3.81 -0.50
C ASP A 364 -10.86 -2.76 -0.51
N GLY A 365 -11.04 -2.06 -1.63
CA GLY A 365 -12.04 -0.99 -1.76
C GLY A 365 -11.66 0.26 -0.94
N VAL A 366 -10.38 0.38 -0.59
CA VAL A 366 -9.80 1.54 0.08
C VAL A 366 -8.86 2.25 -0.90
N ALA A 367 -9.14 3.53 -1.15
CA ALA A 367 -8.27 4.39 -1.93
C ALA A 367 -7.10 4.87 -1.06
N GLY A 368 -6.25 3.92 -0.66
CA GLY A 368 -4.95 4.21 -0.07
C GLY A 368 -3.99 4.76 -1.11
N ARG A 369 -2.80 5.19 -0.68
CA ARG A 369 -1.83 5.83 -1.57
C ARG A 369 -1.51 5.02 -2.82
N ASN A 370 -1.30 3.70 -2.73
CA ASN A 370 -0.99 2.90 -3.93
C ASN A 370 -2.16 2.89 -4.93
N THR A 371 -3.39 2.86 -4.42
CA THR A 371 -4.62 2.93 -5.21
C THR A 371 -4.79 4.30 -5.85
N LEU A 372 -4.58 5.38 -5.09
CA LEU A 372 -4.66 6.75 -5.58
C LEU A 372 -3.54 7.05 -6.59
N ASP A 373 -2.32 6.59 -6.33
CA ASP A 373 -1.18 6.72 -7.23
C ASP A 373 -1.42 5.93 -8.52
N ALA A 374 -1.96 4.72 -8.44
CA ALA A 374 -2.34 3.96 -9.62
C ALA A 374 -3.49 4.64 -10.36
N LEU A 375 -4.55 5.09 -9.68
CA LEU A 375 -5.69 5.77 -10.29
C LEU A 375 -5.26 7.08 -10.96
N HIS A 376 -4.30 7.79 -10.36
CA HIS A 376 -3.69 8.97 -10.92
C HIS A 376 -2.82 8.64 -12.14
N LYS A 377 -1.97 7.60 -12.07
CA LYS A 377 -1.14 7.12 -13.19
C LYS A 377 -1.93 6.54 -14.35
N THR A 378 -3.10 5.99 -14.09
CA THR A 378 -3.96 5.31 -15.07
C THR A 378 -5.05 6.22 -15.60
N GLY A 379 -5.55 7.13 -14.76
CA GLY A 379 -6.35 8.29 -15.14
C GLY A 379 -5.56 9.32 -15.95
N GLN A 380 -4.23 9.24 -15.91
CA GLN A 380 -3.34 9.76 -16.95
C GLN A 380 -3.32 8.77 -18.12
N SER A 381 -3.78 9.22 -19.30
CA SER A 381 -3.61 8.45 -20.53
C SER A 381 -2.12 8.03 -20.65
N PRO A 382 -1.82 6.77 -21.01
CA PRO A 382 -0.43 6.34 -21.20
C PRO A 382 0.25 7.31 -22.14
N THR A 383 1.40 7.82 -21.70
CA THR A 383 2.19 8.76 -22.47
C THR A 383 2.90 8.03 -23.60
N LEU A 384 3.40 8.78 -24.58
CA LEU A 384 4.21 8.24 -25.67
C LEU A 384 5.45 7.46 -25.19
N ALA A 385 5.95 7.77 -23.98
CA ALA A 385 7.06 7.06 -23.36
C ALA A 385 6.67 5.72 -22.72
N ASP A 386 5.38 5.48 -22.45
CA ASP A 386 4.93 4.25 -21.80
C ASP A 386 4.87 3.08 -22.80
N PRO A 387 5.44 1.89 -22.48
CA PRO A 387 5.47 0.74 -23.38
C PRO A 387 4.09 0.24 -23.84
N ILE A 388 3.05 0.49 -23.02
CA ILE A 388 1.66 0.13 -23.33
C ILE A 388 1.00 1.09 -24.33
N HIS A 389 1.61 2.25 -24.61
CA HIS A 389 1.05 3.19 -25.57
C HIS A 389 1.15 2.62 -27.01
N PRO A 390 0.06 2.60 -27.80
CA PRO A 390 0.04 2.02 -29.14
C PRO A 390 1.09 2.58 -30.12
N ARG A 391 1.70 3.73 -29.79
CA ARG A 391 2.73 4.40 -30.59
C ARG A 391 4.07 4.55 -29.88
N HIS A 392 4.29 3.82 -28.79
CA HIS A 392 5.58 3.75 -28.09
C HIS A 392 6.73 3.45 -29.07
N GLY A 393 6.52 2.54 -30.03
CA GLY A 393 7.54 2.21 -31.03
C GLY A 393 8.01 3.40 -31.88
N VAL A 394 7.12 4.32 -32.25
CA VAL A 394 7.49 5.51 -33.04
C VAL A 394 8.15 6.58 -32.19
N TYR A 395 7.74 6.69 -30.92
CA TYR A 395 8.42 7.54 -29.96
C TYR A 395 9.86 7.06 -29.72
N GLN A 396 10.08 5.75 -29.51
CA GLN A 396 11.42 5.17 -29.34
C GLN A 396 12.31 5.39 -30.57
N GLN A 397 11.74 5.27 -31.77
CA GLN A 397 12.44 5.56 -33.02
C GLN A 397 12.86 7.05 -33.12
N ALA A 398 11.95 7.97 -32.83
CA ALA A 398 12.24 9.40 -32.80
C ALA A 398 13.28 9.74 -31.72
N LEU A 399 13.17 9.13 -30.53
CA LEU A 399 14.10 9.32 -29.43
C LEU A 399 15.52 8.87 -29.80
N GLY A 400 15.64 7.67 -30.38
CA GLY A 400 16.92 7.17 -30.89
C GLY A 400 17.53 8.07 -31.96
N ALA A 401 16.71 8.68 -32.83
CA ALA A 401 17.17 9.62 -33.84
C ALA A 401 17.59 10.99 -33.26
N VAL A 402 16.86 11.50 -32.26
CA VAL A 402 17.24 12.72 -31.53
C VAL A 402 18.54 12.50 -30.74
N HIS A 403 18.72 11.35 -30.10
CA HIS A 403 19.97 11.05 -29.38
C HIS A 403 21.18 10.99 -30.32
N ARG A 404 21.01 10.48 -31.55
CA ARG A 404 22.07 10.53 -32.58
C ARG A 404 22.36 11.98 -32.98
N LEU A 405 21.33 12.78 -33.19
CA LEU A 405 21.47 14.20 -33.49
C LEU A 405 22.20 14.97 -32.38
N ASP A 406 21.87 14.71 -31.10
CA ASP A 406 22.57 15.30 -29.96
C ASP A 406 24.04 14.91 -29.97
N ALA A 407 24.35 13.62 -30.17
CA ALA A 407 25.72 13.14 -30.24
C ALA A 407 26.52 13.79 -31.39
N GLU A 408 25.92 13.95 -32.58
CA GLU A 408 26.52 14.65 -33.73
C GLU A 408 26.85 16.12 -33.43
N HIS A 409 26.11 16.75 -32.52
CA HIS A 409 26.30 18.14 -32.10
C HIS A 409 27.02 18.26 -30.75
N GLY A 410 27.60 17.18 -30.22
CA GLY A 410 28.36 17.18 -28.97
C GLY A 410 27.51 17.42 -27.71
N ARG A 411 26.21 17.14 -27.77
CA ARG A 411 25.28 17.23 -26.63
C ARG A 411 25.02 15.86 -26.02
N VAL A 412 24.79 15.85 -24.71
CA VAL A 412 24.29 14.67 -23.99
C VAL A 412 22.76 14.71 -23.98
N PRO A 413 22.07 13.62 -24.35
CA PRO A 413 20.62 13.57 -24.27
C PRO A 413 20.07 13.88 -22.88
N ASP A 414 18.98 14.64 -22.85
CA ASP A 414 18.34 15.18 -21.65
C ASP A 414 16.81 15.24 -21.80
N GLN A 415 16.12 15.84 -20.82
CA GLN A 415 14.64 15.99 -20.86
C GLN A 415 14.14 16.76 -22.09
N ARG A 416 14.91 17.72 -22.62
CA ARG A 416 14.53 18.48 -23.83
C ARG A 416 14.59 17.59 -25.06
N SER A 417 15.50 16.62 -25.05
CA SER A 417 15.67 15.61 -26.09
C SER A 417 14.45 14.67 -26.14
N GLU A 418 13.94 14.25 -24.97
CA GLU A 418 12.69 13.48 -24.86
C GLU A 418 11.46 14.27 -25.33
N ASN A 419 11.37 15.55 -24.95
CA ASN A 419 10.27 16.44 -25.37
C ASN A 419 10.26 16.63 -26.90
N LEU A 420 11.43 16.87 -27.50
CA LEU A 420 11.59 16.97 -28.95
C LEU A 420 11.18 15.68 -29.67
N ALA A 421 11.61 14.52 -29.16
CA ALA A 421 11.26 13.22 -29.70
C ALA A 421 9.74 12.95 -29.66
N ALA A 422 9.08 13.31 -28.55
CA ALA A 422 7.63 13.18 -28.42
C ALA A 422 6.87 14.05 -29.43
N ALA A 423 7.26 15.32 -29.58
CA ALA A 423 6.65 16.23 -30.56
C ALA A 423 6.84 15.73 -32.01
N LEU A 424 8.03 15.23 -32.35
CA LEU A 424 8.32 14.65 -33.66
C LEU A 424 7.48 13.41 -33.94
N ALA A 425 7.28 12.53 -32.95
CA ALA A 425 6.44 11.35 -33.09
C ALA A 425 4.96 11.71 -33.36
N VAL A 426 4.44 12.76 -32.71
CA VAL A 426 3.09 13.29 -32.96
C VAL A 426 2.99 13.85 -34.38
N ALA A 427 3.94 14.68 -34.79
CA ALA A 427 3.97 15.29 -36.11
C ALA A 427 4.08 14.25 -37.24
N ALA A 428 4.94 13.24 -37.06
CA ALA A 428 5.12 12.15 -38.00
C ALA A 428 3.79 11.43 -38.27
N LYS A 429 3.04 11.08 -37.21
CA LYS A 429 1.77 10.41 -37.43
C LYS A 429 0.66 11.34 -37.94
N ALA A 430 0.66 12.63 -37.60
CA ALA A 430 -0.25 13.57 -38.26
C ALA A 430 -0.08 13.58 -39.80
N LYS A 431 1.12 13.20 -40.29
CA LYS A 431 1.43 13.02 -41.72
C LYS A 431 1.24 11.58 -42.24
N GLY A 432 0.69 10.68 -41.44
CA GLY A 432 0.46 9.29 -41.83
C GLY A 432 1.71 8.40 -41.77
N MET A 433 2.82 8.89 -41.24
CA MET A 433 4.07 8.11 -41.14
C MET A 433 3.92 6.94 -40.17
N SER A 434 4.52 5.80 -40.52
CA SER A 434 4.51 4.60 -39.69
C SER A 434 5.71 4.53 -38.74
N GLY A 435 6.77 5.29 -38.99
CA GLY A 435 7.98 5.36 -38.15
C GLY A 435 8.82 6.61 -38.38
N VAL A 436 9.97 6.70 -37.68
CA VAL A 436 10.96 7.79 -37.82
C VAL A 436 12.36 7.19 -37.88
N ASP A 437 13.03 7.29 -39.04
CA ASP A 437 14.36 6.71 -39.24
C ASP A 437 15.46 7.73 -38.94
N HIS A 438 15.23 9.00 -39.31
CA HIS A 438 16.18 10.09 -39.14
C HIS A 438 15.51 11.35 -38.57
N VAL A 439 16.29 12.16 -37.84
CA VAL A 439 15.92 13.51 -37.43
C VAL A 439 17.01 14.46 -37.87
N VAL A 440 16.64 15.52 -38.59
CA VAL A 440 17.57 16.55 -39.08
C VAL A 440 17.07 17.95 -38.74
N LEU A 441 17.99 18.91 -38.61
CA LEU A 441 17.66 20.31 -38.34
C LEU A 441 17.56 21.12 -39.64
N SER A 442 16.74 22.17 -39.64
CA SER A 442 16.82 23.23 -40.64
C SER A 442 18.15 23.98 -40.54
N GLN A 443 18.54 24.66 -41.63
CA GLN A 443 19.77 25.46 -41.66
C GLN A 443 19.80 26.58 -40.59
N ASP A 444 18.64 27.11 -40.21
CA ASP A 444 18.47 28.13 -39.17
C ASP A 444 18.26 27.54 -37.76
N ALA A 445 18.27 26.22 -37.63
CA ALA A 445 17.99 25.47 -36.40
C ALA A 445 16.66 25.85 -35.71
N GLN A 446 15.68 26.39 -36.45
CA GLN A 446 14.35 26.68 -35.91
C GLN A 446 13.42 25.47 -35.98
N ARG A 447 13.69 24.52 -36.89
CA ARG A 447 12.85 23.34 -37.12
C ARG A 447 13.64 22.05 -37.06
N ALA A 448 13.00 21.01 -36.51
CA ALA A 448 13.46 19.64 -36.62
C ALA A 448 12.53 18.86 -37.54
N PHE A 449 13.09 18.01 -38.40
CA PHE A 449 12.37 17.18 -39.35
C PHE A 449 12.51 15.71 -38.98
N ALA A 450 11.38 15.04 -38.74
CA ALA A 450 11.31 13.59 -38.68
C ALA A 450 11.20 13.05 -40.11
N ILE A 451 12.06 12.10 -40.48
CA ILE A 451 12.12 11.52 -41.83
C ILE A 451 11.94 10.01 -41.74
N GLN A 452 11.09 9.47 -42.60
CA GLN A 452 10.89 8.04 -42.82
C GLN A 452 11.39 7.69 -44.24
N GLY A 453 12.27 6.69 -44.31
CA GLY A 453 13.00 6.27 -45.50
C GLY A 453 14.37 6.95 -45.64
N ASP A 454 15.07 6.61 -46.72
CA ASP A 454 16.42 7.12 -47.02
C ASP A 454 16.43 8.64 -47.24
N LEU A 455 17.41 9.33 -46.64
CA LEU A 455 17.55 10.80 -46.70
C LEU A 455 17.65 11.34 -48.14
N ASN A 456 18.25 10.58 -49.06
CA ASN A 456 18.47 10.97 -50.45
C ASN A 456 17.34 10.48 -51.38
N SER A 457 16.37 9.73 -50.87
CA SER A 457 15.24 9.28 -51.67
C SER A 457 14.27 10.42 -52.00
N PRO A 458 13.77 10.53 -53.24
CA PRO A 458 12.68 11.44 -53.58
C PRO A 458 11.32 10.98 -53.00
N HIS A 459 11.23 9.74 -52.52
CA HIS A 459 10.00 9.14 -51.96
C HIS A 459 9.97 9.14 -50.43
N LYS A 460 10.90 9.83 -49.76
CA LYS A 460 10.91 9.94 -48.30
C LYS A 460 9.66 10.68 -47.81
N SER A 461 9.12 10.22 -46.69
CA SER A 461 8.07 10.94 -45.96
C SER A 461 8.70 11.77 -44.85
N TYR A 462 8.18 12.98 -44.62
CA TYR A 462 8.69 13.82 -43.55
C TYR A 462 7.59 14.62 -42.85
N ALA A 463 7.86 14.92 -41.59
CA ALA A 463 7.11 15.86 -40.78
C ALA A 463 8.08 16.80 -40.09
N HIS A 464 7.62 17.96 -39.62
CA HIS A 464 8.47 18.91 -38.92
C HIS A 464 7.77 19.47 -37.68
N VAL A 465 8.60 19.95 -36.75
CA VAL A 465 8.18 20.71 -35.56
C VAL A 465 9.05 21.95 -35.42
N ASP A 466 8.52 22.98 -34.78
CA ASP A 466 9.32 24.08 -34.25
C ASP A 466 10.08 23.59 -33.01
N ILE A 467 11.40 23.81 -32.96
CA ILE A 467 12.25 23.26 -31.91
C ILE A 467 11.92 23.91 -30.57
N THR A 468 11.72 25.22 -30.54
CA THR A 468 11.52 25.97 -29.30
C THR A 468 10.19 25.59 -28.66
N GLN A 469 9.15 25.42 -29.48
CA GLN A 469 7.88 24.87 -29.02
C GLN A 469 8.05 23.41 -28.56
N ALA A 470 8.73 22.57 -29.35
CA ALA A 470 8.85 21.14 -29.09
C ALA A 470 9.61 20.83 -27.78
N VAL A 471 10.76 21.45 -27.54
CA VAL A 471 11.56 21.19 -26.33
C VAL A 471 10.87 21.65 -25.04
N ASN A 472 9.93 22.60 -25.15
CA ASN A 472 9.14 23.11 -24.03
C ASN A 472 7.77 22.41 -23.90
N THR A 473 7.43 21.49 -24.81
CA THR A 473 6.20 20.69 -24.74
C THR A 473 6.56 19.33 -24.14
N SER A 474 6.07 19.04 -22.93
CA SER A 474 6.42 17.79 -22.25
C SER A 474 5.92 16.56 -23.03
N VAL A 475 6.53 15.40 -22.76
CA VAL A 475 6.04 14.10 -23.29
C VAL A 475 4.56 13.89 -22.97
N ALA A 476 4.11 14.25 -21.77
CA ALA A 476 2.70 14.18 -21.38
C ALA A 476 1.80 15.10 -22.23
N GLN A 477 2.20 16.36 -22.46
CA GLN A 477 1.46 17.30 -23.31
C GLN A 477 1.39 16.82 -24.76
N SER A 478 2.49 16.30 -25.29
CA SER A 478 2.53 15.69 -26.62
C SER A 478 1.61 14.46 -26.73
N SER A 479 1.49 13.69 -25.66
CA SER A 479 0.59 12.52 -25.59
C SER A 479 -0.88 12.92 -25.58
N VAL A 480 -1.22 14.05 -24.96
CA VAL A 480 -2.58 14.63 -25.02
C VAL A 480 -2.88 15.14 -26.43
N GLN A 481 -1.94 15.84 -27.07
CA GLN A 481 -2.09 16.32 -28.46
C GLN A 481 -2.33 15.15 -29.43
N TRP A 482 -1.63 14.03 -29.22
CA TRP A 482 -1.84 12.81 -29.97
C TRP A 482 -3.29 12.29 -29.86
N GLN A 483 -3.80 12.18 -28.64
CA GLN A 483 -5.16 11.69 -28.38
C GLN A 483 -6.22 12.58 -29.04
N GLN A 484 -6.03 13.89 -29.00
CA GLN A 484 -6.92 14.86 -29.66
C GLN A 484 -6.93 14.69 -31.18
N ASN A 485 -5.76 14.54 -31.81
CA ASN A 485 -5.65 14.32 -33.25
C ASN A 485 -6.37 13.03 -33.69
N ALA A 486 -6.24 11.97 -32.91
CA ALA A 486 -6.90 10.69 -33.18
C ALA A 486 -8.44 10.77 -33.08
N GLN A 487 -8.95 11.49 -32.07
CA GLN A 487 -10.39 11.71 -31.89
C GLN A 487 -10.99 12.53 -33.03
N GLN A 488 -10.29 13.60 -33.46
CA GLN A 488 -10.73 14.43 -34.60
C GLN A 488 -10.78 13.63 -35.92
N ALA A 489 -9.78 12.77 -36.16
CA ALA A 489 -9.76 11.91 -37.34
C ALA A 489 -10.93 10.91 -37.35
N ALA A 490 -11.23 10.30 -36.20
CA ALA A 490 -12.36 9.36 -36.07
C ALA A 490 -13.73 10.05 -36.28
N GLN A 491 -13.89 11.29 -35.79
CA GLN A 491 -15.08 12.11 -36.01
C GLN A 491 -15.24 12.49 -37.48
N ALA A 492 -14.16 12.87 -38.17
CA ALA A 492 -14.20 13.19 -39.59
C ALA A 492 -14.58 11.96 -40.45
N GLN A 493 -14.03 10.78 -40.14
CA GLN A 493 -14.33 9.53 -40.84
C GLN A 493 -15.78 9.10 -40.65
N SER A 494 -16.31 9.21 -39.42
CA SER A 494 -17.71 8.88 -39.14
C SER A 494 -18.68 9.85 -39.81
N ALA A 495 -18.36 11.15 -39.86
CA ALA A 495 -19.12 12.14 -40.62
C ALA A 495 -19.13 11.85 -42.14
N GLN A 496 -17.99 11.48 -42.71
CA GLN A 496 -17.89 11.09 -44.13
C GLN A 496 -18.67 9.81 -44.45
N ALA A 497 -18.61 8.80 -43.57
CA ALA A 497 -19.37 7.56 -43.74
C ALA A 497 -20.88 7.80 -43.68
N MET A 498 -21.35 8.69 -42.80
CA MET A 498 -22.76 9.09 -42.74
C MET A 498 -23.21 9.86 -43.99
N GLN A 499 -22.36 10.73 -44.55
CA GLN A 499 -22.66 11.43 -45.81
C GLN A 499 -22.70 10.49 -47.02
N GLN A 500 -21.81 9.50 -47.10
CA GLN A 500 -21.82 8.49 -48.17
C GLN A 500 -23.03 7.55 -48.09
N ALA A 501 -23.52 7.26 -46.88
CA ALA A 501 -24.75 6.51 -46.68
C ALA A 501 -26.02 7.29 -47.11
N GLN A 502 -25.98 8.63 -47.05
CA GLN A 502 -27.11 9.49 -47.43
C GLN A 502 -27.17 9.83 -48.93
N ASN A 503 -26.06 9.71 -49.67
CA ASN A 503 -26.00 9.90 -51.12
C ASN A 503 -25.35 8.68 -51.80
N PRO A 504 -26.08 7.57 -51.99
CA PRO A 504 -25.56 6.43 -52.75
C PRO A 504 -25.31 6.84 -54.22
N PRO A 505 -24.23 6.35 -54.85
CA PRO A 505 -23.95 6.66 -56.25
C PRO A 505 -25.07 6.12 -57.17
N PRO A 506 -25.43 6.84 -58.25
CA PRO A 506 -26.51 6.42 -59.13
C PRO A 506 -26.19 5.06 -59.77
N ALA A 507 -27.19 4.17 -59.75
CA ALA A 507 -27.08 2.81 -60.28
C ALA A 507 -26.70 2.84 -61.77
N GLN A 508 -25.59 2.21 -62.13
CA GLN A 508 -25.23 1.96 -63.52
C GLN A 508 -26.24 0.98 -64.11
N VAL A 509 -27.08 1.48 -65.03
CA VAL A 509 -28.02 0.68 -65.82
C VAL A 509 -27.20 -0.24 -66.73
N ALA A 510 -27.19 -1.54 -66.42
CA ALA A 510 -26.65 -2.56 -67.30
C ALA A 510 -27.53 -2.67 -68.55
N MET A 511 -26.98 -2.26 -69.70
CA MET A 511 -27.56 -2.55 -71.02
C MET A 511 -27.67 -4.08 -71.20
N GLN A 512 -28.90 -4.59 -71.24
CA GLN A 512 -29.20 -5.92 -71.76
C GLN A 512 -29.09 -5.90 -73.29
N ARG A 513 -28.49 -6.95 -73.85
CA ARG A 513 -28.50 -7.27 -75.28
C ARG A 513 -29.87 -7.69 -75.75
#